data_AF-A0A260ZWZ3-F1
#
_entry.id   AF-A0A260ZWZ3-F1
#
_cell.length_a   1.000
_cell.length_b   1.000
_cell.length_c   1.000
_cell.angle_alpha   90.00
_cell.angle_beta   90.00
_cell.angle_gamma   90.00
#
_symmetry.space_group_name_H-M   'P 1'
#
loop_
_entity.id
_entity.type
_entity.pdbx_description
1 polymer ?
#
loop_
_entity_poly.entity_id
_entity_poly.type
_entity_poly.pdbx_seq_one_letter_code
_entity_poly.pdbx_strand_id
1 'polypeptide(L)'
;MRDVLDMVLNKFERINTLFVDTNLPIPYDGFSNKKLKNLYLGGENTVFSSKDFIDIETEVLLIQSSSMDLMVLKEVLVEWTKLPRNPEKLEPQVIRIFNIKTDASILQGIHTYPWNPHYRSQNYVIHLDNGVVAVDCSEGQDLIRPDGKIATVLITESSFDFFVWERTFHKIPANAVFG
;
A
#
# COMPACT_ATOMS: atom_id res chain seq x y z
N MET A 1 23.35 2.52 -8.28
CA MET A 1 22.05 2.69 -7.60
C MET A 1 22.07 2.10 -6.20
N ARG A 2 22.31 0.78 -6.05
CA ARG A 2 22.40 0.10 -4.74
C ARG A 2 23.24 0.87 -3.71
N ASP A 3 24.50 1.15 -4.01
CA ASP A 3 25.42 1.80 -3.07
C ASP A 3 24.93 3.16 -2.58
N VAL A 4 24.26 3.93 -3.44
CA VAL A 4 23.70 5.25 -3.09
C VAL A 4 22.50 5.09 -2.18
N LEU A 5 21.61 4.16 -2.48
CA LEU A 5 20.42 3.89 -1.67
C LEU A 5 20.81 3.34 -0.30
N ASP A 6 21.76 2.39 -0.25
CA ASP A 6 22.29 1.84 0.99
C ASP A 6 23.01 2.92 1.81
N MET A 7 23.78 3.80 1.17
CA MET A 7 24.38 4.95 1.84
C MET A 7 23.30 5.85 2.49
N VAL A 8 22.22 6.18 1.77
CA VAL A 8 21.14 7.01 2.31
C VAL A 8 20.46 6.30 3.49
N LEU A 9 20.04 5.04 3.30
CA LEU A 9 19.34 4.27 4.33
C LEU A 9 20.19 4.01 5.58
N ASN A 10 21.52 3.94 5.44
CA ASN A 10 22.44 3.75 6.57
C ASN A 10 22.88 5.05 7.23
N LYS A 11 22.86 6.17 6.50
CA LYS A 11 23.29 7.47 7.03
C LYS A 11 22.23 8.13 7.93
N PHE A 12 20.95 7.90 7.63
CA PHE A 12 19.86 8.53 8.35
C PHE A 12 19.15 7.53 9.26
N GLU A 13 19.16 7.81 10.57
CA GLU A 13 18.44 6.99 11.56
C GLU A 13 16.92 7.03 11.36
N ARG A 14 16.41 8.16 10.85
CA ARG A 14 15.00 8.36 10.57
C ARG A 14 14.81 9.03 9.21
N ILE A 15 14.05 8.37 8.34
CA ILE A 15 13.63 8.91 7.05
C ILE A 15 12.10 8.89 7.06
N ASN A 16 11.47 10.07 7.05
CA ASN A 16 10.00 10.13 6.95
C ASN A 16 9.57 9.78 5.52
N THR A 17 10.10 10.49 4.54
CA THR A 17 9.72 10.30 3.13
C THR A 17 10.95 9.99 2.30
N LEU A 18 10.87 8.92 1.51
CA LEU A 18 11.89 8.53 0.54
C LEU A 18 11.27 8.41 -0.86
N PHE A 19 11.85 9.13 -1.81
CA PHE A 19 11.50 9.05 -3.22
C PHE A 19 12.65 8.43 -4.01
N VAL A 20 12.39 7.32 -4.70
CA VAL A 20 13.36 6.62 -5.55
C VAL A 20 12.83 6.63 -6.97
N ASP A 21 13.31 7.56 -7.79
CA ASP A 21 12.80 7.80 -9.16
C ASP A 21 13.36 6.85 -10.22
N THR A 22 14.02 5.79 -9.79
CA THR A 22 14.77 4.89 -10.67
C THR A 22 14.44 3.46 -10.33
N ASN A 23 14.68 2.54 -11.27
CA ASN A 23 14.53 1.12 -11.00
C ASN A 23 15.38 0.71 -9.79
N LEU A 24 14.73 0.00 -8.86
CA LEU A 24 15.43 -0.65 -7.77
C LEU A 24 16.40 -1.70 -8.34
N PRO A 25 17.55 -1.94 -7.67
CA PRO A 25 18.33 -3.14 -7.92
C PRO A 25 17.43 -4.38 -7.77
N ILE A 26 17.64 -5.41 -8.60
CA ILE A 26 16.86 -6.65 -8.50
C ILE A 26 17.82 -7.80 -8.18
N PRO A 27 17.70 -8.49 -7.03
CA PRO A 27 16.80 -8.19 -5.89
C PRO A 27 17.27 -6.98 -5.06
N TYR A 28 16.40 -6.34 -4.25
CA TYR A 28 16.82 -5.31 -3.28
C TYR A 28 16.10 -5.46 -1.94
N ASP A 29 16.88 -5.66 -0.89
CA ASP A 29 16.45 -5.95 0.48
C ASP A 29 16.74 -4.81 1.48
N GLY A 30 17.32 -3.70 1.02
CA GLY A 30 17.78 -2.62 1.89
C GLY A 30 16.67 -1.88 2.66
N PHE A 31 15.41 -2.03 2.24
CA PHE A 31 14.26 -1.51 2.99
C PHE A 31 13.88 -2.36 4.20
N SER A 32 14.39 -3.60 4.29
CA SER A 32 14.13 -4.48 5.43
C SER A 32 14.58 -3.82 6.73
N ASN A 33 13.73 -3.87 7.75
CA ASN A 33 13.98 -3.25 9.06
C ASN A 33 14.14 -1.71 9.04
N LYS A 34 13.75 -1.04 7.94
CA LYS A 34 13.67 0.43 7.88
C LYS A 34 12.23 0.85 8.09
N LYS A 35 12.03 1.80 9.00
CA LYS A 35 10.73 2.44 9.25
C LYS A 35 10.66 3.73 8.45
N LEU A 36 9.83 3.75 7.42
CA LEU A 36 9.52 4.91 6.61
C LEU A 36 8.09 5.36 6.92
N LYS A 37 7.78 6.63 6.73
CA LYS A 37 6.38 7.08 6.72
C LYS A 37 5.81 6.90 5.32
N ASN A 38 6.53 7.42 4.32
CA ASN A 38 6.15 7.35 2.92
C ASN A 38 7.33 6.83 2.08
N LEU A 39 7.07 5.80 1.28
CA LEU A 39 8.01 5.26 0.30
C LEU A 39 7.39 5.37 -1.10
N TYR A 40 8.09 6.08 -1.99
CA TYR A 40 7.68 6.29 -3.37
C TYR A 40 8.72 5.66 -4.30
N LEU A 41 8.27 4.78 -5.18
CA LEU A 41 9.10 4.04 -6.12
C LEU A 41 8.66 4.40 -7.54
N GLY A 42 9.42 5.28 -8.19
CA GLY A 42 9.15 5.81 -9.53
C GLY A 42 9.66 4.93 -10.68
N GLY A 43 10.48 3.91 -10.38
CA GLY A 43 11.05 3.02 -11.39
C GLY A 43 10.01 2.22 -12.17
N GLU A 44 10.20 2.14 -13.49
CA GLU A 44 9.26 1.53 -14.44
C GLU A 44 9.04 0.01 -14.25
N ASN A 45 10.00 -0.70 -13.66
CA ASN A 45 9.93 -2.16 -13.49
C ASN A 45 10.28 -2.58 -12.06
N THR A 46 9.62 -1.95 -11.10
CA THR A 46 9.79 -2.31 -9.70
C THR A 46 9.24 -3.73 -9.47
N VAL A 47 10.02 -4.61 -8.84
CA VAL A 47 9.62 -6.01 -8.58
C VAL A 47 9.66 -6.26 -7.08
N PHE A 48 8.55 -6.76 -6.55
CA PHE A 48 8.38 -7.16 -5.15
C PHE A 48 7.98 -8.63 -5.08
N SER A 49 8.47 -9.34 -4.06
CA SER A 49 7.88 -10.57 -3.56
C SER A 49 6.79 -10.27 -2.52
N SER A 50 5.98 -11.26 -2.17
CA SER A 50 4.97 -11.11 -1.11
C SER A 50 5.62 -10.81 0.24
N LYS A 51 6.80 -11.38 0.49
CA LYS A 51 7.61 -11.09 1.69
C LYS A 51 8.07 -9.64 1.75
N ASP A 52 8.48 -9.06 0.62
CA ASP A 52 8.98 -7.68 0.60
C ASP A 52 7.88 -6.69 1.00
N PHE A 53 6.62 -6.90 0.57
CA PHE A 53 5.47 -6.10 1.03
C PHE A 53 5.20 -6.23 2.54
N ILE A 54 5.43 -7.41 3.09
CA ILE A 54 5.26 -7.67 4.52
C ILE A 54 6.39 -7.01 5.31
N ASP A 55 7.63 -7.06 4.82
CA ASP A 55 8.83 -6.65 5.54
C ASP A 55 9.12 -5.14 5.48
N ILE A 56 8.56 -4.43 4.50
CA ILE A 56 8.60 -2.97 4.48
C ILE A 56 7.70 -2.41 5.58
N GLU A 57 8.30 -1.69 6.52
CA GLU A 57 7.57 -0.88 7.50
C GLU A 57 7.36 0.54 6.96
N THR A 58 6.21 0.78 6.33
CA THR A 58 5.81 2.10 5.83
C THR A 58 4.34 2.38 6.12
N GLU A 59 3.91 3.65 6.24
CA GLU A 59 2.48 3.98 6.26
C GLU A 59 1.93 3.98 4.84
N VAL A 60 2.68 4.59 3.92
CA VAL A 60 2.31 4.74 2.50
C VAL A 60 3.40 4.14 1.62
N LEU A 61 3.01 3.23 0.73
CA LEU A 61 3.82 2.68 -0.35
C LEU A 61 3.18 3.03 -1.68
N LEU A 62 3.83 3.91 -2.46
CA LEU A 62 3.41 4.24 -3.81
C LEU A 62 4.42 3.67 -4.82
N ILE A 63 3.93 2.91 -5.80
CA ILE A 63 4.72 2.29 -6.84
C ILE A 63 4.19 2.78 -8.19
N GLN A 64 5.03 3.44 -8.98
CA GLN A 64 4.63 4.04 -10.26
C GLN A 64 4.27 2.99 -11.32
N SER A 65 4.98 1.88 -11.33
CA SER A 65 4.65 0.69 -12.12
C SER A 65 5.40 -0.52 -11.61
N SER A 66 4.86 -1.67 -11.91
CA SER A 66 5.43 -2.95 -11.51
C SER A 66 5.26 -3.98 -12.61
N SER A 67 6.31 -4.78 -12.81
CA SER A 67 6.29 -5.95 -13.68
C SER A 67 6.17 -7.25 -12.88
N MET A 68 5.75 -7.15 -11.61
CA MET A 68 5.61 -8.32 -10.73
C MET A 68 4.43 -9.21 -11.13
N ASP A 69 4.53 -10.49 -10.80
CA ASP A 69 3.44 -11.45 -10.98
C ASP A 69 2.24 -11.04 -10.12
N LEU A 70 1.03 -11.05 -10.68
CA LEU A 70 -0.21 -10.75 -9.96
C LEU A 70 -0.47 -11.73 -8.81
N MET A 71 0.09 -12.95 -8.87
CA MET A 71 0.06 -13.89 -7.76
C MET A 71 0.72 -13.34 -6.50
N VAL A 72 1.73 -12.47 -6.64
CA VAL A 72 2.35 -11.77 -5.50
C VAL A 72 1.31 -10.92 -4.76
N LEU A 73 0.51 -10.14 -5.48
CA LEU A 73 -0.55 -9.34 -4.85
C LEU A 73 -1.60 -10.22 -4.18
N LYS A 74 -2.00 -11.30 -4.86
CA LYS A 74 -2.96 -12.25 -4.29
C LYS A 74 -2.44 -12.84 -2.99
N GLU A 75 -1.17 -13.24 -2.94
CA GLU A 75 -0.51 -13.71 -1.73
C GLU A 75 -0.52 -12.65 -0.63
N VAL A 76 -0.18 -11.39 -0.95
CA VAL A 76 -0.23 -10.28 0.02
C VAL A 76 -1.62 -10.13 0.63
N LEU A 77 -2.68 -10.15 -0.20
CA LEU A 77 -4.06 -10.04 0.28
C LEU A 77 -4.45 -11.23 1.17
N VAL A 78 -4.13 -12.46 0.73
CA VAL A 78 -4.42 -13.67 1.48
C VAL A 78 -3.68 -13.68 2.82
N GLU A 79 -2.39 -13.35 2.84
CA GLU A 79 -1.61 -13.29 4.07
C GLU A 79 -2.11 -12.19 5.01
N TRP A 80 -2.45 -11.01 4.49
CA TRP A 80 -3.01 -9.93 5.31
C TRP A 80 -4.30 -10.35 6.05
N THR A 81 -5.16 -11.15 5.41
CA THR A 81 -6.38 -11.68 6.07
C THR A 81 -6.10 -12.68 7.18
N LYS A 82 -4.90 -13.26 7.26
CA LYS A 82 -4.52 -14.25 8.29
C LYS A 82 -3.64 -13.66 9.39
N LEU A 83 -2.87 -12.61 9.08
CA LEU A 83 -1.85 -12.10 9.98
C LEU A 83 -2.49 -11.61 11.29
N PRO A 84 -1.98 -12.06 12.46
CA PRO A 84 -2.39 -11.48 13.73
C PRO A 84 -1.90 -10.04 13.79
N ARG A 85 -2.65 -9.18 14.49
CA ARG A 85 -2.21 -7.80 14.76
C ARG A 85 -0.82 -7.84 15.42
N ASN A 86 0.17 -7.23 14.78
CA ASN A 86 1.47 -6.98 15.40
C ASN A 86 1.56 -5.50 15.82
N PRO A 87 1.40 -5.17 17.12
CA PRO A 87 1.45 -3.78 17.56
C PRO A 87 2.84 -3.14 17.45
N GLU A 88 3.91 -3.93 17.29
CA GLU A 88 5.29 -3.45 17.20
C GLU A 88 5.74 -3.16 15.75
N LYS A 89 4.99 -3.67 14.76
CA LYS A 89 5.28 -3.49 13.33
C LYS A 89 4.34 -2.46 12.73
N LEU A 90 4.91 -1.50 12.00
CA LEU A 90 4.11 -0.59 11.18
C LEU A 90 3.71 -1.32 9.90
N GLU A 91 2.47 -1.81 9.85
CA GLU A 91 1.90 -2.40 8.63
C GLU A 91 1.60 -1.30 7.59
N PRO A 92 1.90 -1.53 6.30
CA PRO A 92 1.43 -0.65 5.22
C PRO A 92 -0.08 -0.39 5.33
N GLN A 93 -0.42 0.88 5.56
CA GLN A 93 -1.81 1.32 5.56
C GLN A 93 -2.30 1.63 4.15
N VAL A 94 -1.37 2.02 3.28
CA VAL A 94 -1.65 2.35 1.89
C VAL A 94 -0.62 1.66 1.01
N ILE A 95 -1.10 0.83 0.08
CA ILE A 95 -0.32 0.36 -1.07
C ILE A 95 -1.07 0.83 -2.31
N ARG A 96 -0.43 1.67 -3.13
CA ARG A 96 -0.96 2.01 -4.46
C ARG A 96 0.09 1.65 -5.51
N ILE A 97 -0.31 0.86 -6.49
CA ILE A 97 0.51 0.50 -7.63
C ILE A 97 -0.17 1.06 -8.87
N PHE A 98 0.44 2.05 -9.49
CA PHE A 98 -0.03 2.65 -10.72
C PHE A 98 0.44 1.83 -11.93
N ASN A 99 -0.19 2.03 -13.08
CA ASN A 99 0.15 1.42 -14.37
C ASN A 99 0.29 -0.12 -14.33
N ILE A 100 -0.42 -0.78 -13.42
CA ILE A 100 -0.50 -2.24 -13.34
C ILE A 100 -1.78 -2.72 -14.01
N LYS A 101 -1.66 -3.70 -14.90
CA LYS A 101 -2.82 -4.33 -15.53
C LYS A 101 -3.31 -5.47 -14.63
N THR A 102 -4.41 -5.24 -13.93
CA THR A 102 -5.06 -6.24 -13.09
C THR A 102 -6.58 -6.06 -13.11
N ASP A 103 -7.30 -7.05 -12.62
CA ASP A 103 -8.75 -7.04 -12.53
C ASP A 103 -9.23 -7.80 -11.28
N ALA A 104 -10.55 -7.89 -11.10
CA ALA A 104 -11.16 -8.53 -9.94
C ALA A 104 -10.79 -10.03 -9.75
N SER A 105 -10.20 -10.69 -10.74
CA SER A 105 -9.74 -12.09 -10.62
C SER A 105 -8.69 -12.28 -9.52
N ILE A 106 -7.95 -11.23 -9.15
CA ILE A 106 -7.00 -11.26 -8.04
C ILE A 106 -7.66 -11.59 -6.70
N LEU A 107 -8.95 -11.27 -6.56
CA LEU A 107 -9.76 -11.52 -5.37
C LEU A 107 -10.39 -12.92 -5.37
N GLN A 108 -10.23 -13.70 -6.45
CA GLN A 108 -10.85 -15.01 -6.55
C GLN A 108 -10.38 -15.95 -5.43
N GLY A 109 -11.32 -16.46 -4.65
CA GLY A 109 -11.05 -17.33 -3.50
C GLY A 109 -10.77 -16.58 -2.20
N ILE A 110 -10.82 -15.25 -2.20
CA ILE A 110 -10.77 -14.41 -1.01
C ILE A 110 -12.19 -13.97 -0.67
N HIS A 111 -12.58 -14.11 0.60
CA HIS A 111 -13.88 -13.61 1.04
C HIS A 111 -13.86 -12.08 1.09
N THR A 112 -14.76 -11.46 0.35
CA THR A 112 -14.84 -10.01 0.17
C THR A 112 -16.26 -9.51 0.42
N TYR A 113 -16.39 -8.24 0.76
CA TYR A 113 -17.67 -7.56 0.93
C TYR A 113 -17.70 -6.29 0.09
N PRO A 114 -18.80 -5.96 -0.59
CA PRO A 114 -18.94 -4.66 -1.23
C PRO A 114 -18.96 -3.54 -0.17
N TRP A 115 -18.65 -2.32 -0.58
CA TRP A 115 -18.76 -1.16 0.29
C TRP A 115 -20.14 -1.06 0.94
N ASN A 116 -20.16 -0.75 2.23
CA ASN A 116 -21.37 -0.43 2.97
C ASN A 116 -21.17 0.84 3.79
N PRO A 117 -22.00 1.89 3.60
CA PRO A 117 -21.88 3.15 4.32
C PRO A 117 -22.13 3.04 5.83
N HIS A 118 -22.68 1.92 6.31
CA HIS A 118 -22.86 1.65 7.75
C HIS A 118 -21.61 1.11 8.43
N TYR A 119 -20.61 0.64 7.67
CA TYR A 119 -19.37 0.09 8.23
C TYR A 119 -18.16 1.01 8.06
N ARG A 120 -18.12 1.81 6.99
CA ARG A 120 -17.06 2.81 6.75
C ARG A 120 -17.49 3.94 5.83
N SER A 121 -16.74 5.05 5.89
CA SER A 121 -16.80 6.17 4.95
C SER A 121 -16.57 5.70 3.51
N GLN A 122 -17.12 6.48 2.56
CA GLN A 122 -16.94 6.27 1.13
C GLN A 122 -15.49 6.50 0.71
N ASN A 123 -14.91 7.62 1.13
CA ASN A 123 -13.55 8.01 0.75
C ASN A 123 -12.52 7.54 1.77
N TYR A 124 -11.36 7.09 1.28
CA TYR A 124 -10.15 6.95 2.09
C TYR A 124 -9.33 8.24 2.01
N VAL A 125 -8.79 8.70 3.14
CA VAL A 125 -7.98 9.92 3.20
C VAL A 125 -6.51 9.56 3.45
N ILE A 126 -5.65 9.93 2.50
CA ILE A 126 -4.20 9.74 2.54
C ILE A 126 -3.55 11.08 2.92
N HIS A 127 -2.74 11.06 3.97
CA HIS A 127 -2.00 12.24 4.44
C HIS A 127 -0.54 12.17 3.97
N LEU A 128 -0.23 12.88 2.89
CA LEU A 128 1.12 13.01 2.36
C LEU A 128 1.78 14.29 2.88
N ASP A 129 3.12 14.37 2.77
CA ASP A 129 3.84 15.56 3.25
C ASP A 129 3.55 16.81 2.39
N ASN A 130 3.11 16.63 1.14
CA ASN A 130 2.78 17.71 0.20
C ASN A 130 1.27 17.97 0.05
N GLY A 131 0.41 17.27 0.79
CA GLY A 131 -1.04 17.45 0.68
C GLY A 131 -1.87 16.30 1.20
N VAL A 132 -3.18 16.42 1.03
CA VAL A 132 -4.14 15.39 1.40
C VAL A 132 -4.82 14.89 0.14
N VAL A 133 -4.92 13.58 -0.02
CA VAL A 133 -5.65 12.94 -1.13
C VAL A 133 -6.85 12.20 -0.56
N ALA A 134 -8.01 12.38 -1.17
CA ALA A 134 -9.22 11.60 -0.89
C ALA A 134 -9.50 10.70 -2.09
N VAL A 135 -9.54 9.39 -1.86
CA VAL A 135 -9.82 8.38 -2.90
C VAL A 135 -11.21 7.85 -2.67
N ASP A 136 -12.06 7.84 -3.70
CA ASP A 136 -13.38 7.21 -3.60
C ASP A 136 -13.23 5.68 -3.59
N CYS A 137 -13.68 5.04 -2.52
CA CYS A 137 -13.61 3.60 -2.34
C CYS A 137 -15.01 2.94 -2.35
N SER A 138 -16.03 3.59 -2.93
CA SER A 138 -17.39 3.03 -3.06
C SER A 138 -17.43 1.76 -3.90
N GLU A 139 -16.60 1.68 -4.95
CA GLU A 139 -16.53 0.53 -5.86
C GLU A 139 -15.50 -0.51 -5.41
N GLY A 140 -14.84 -0.28 -4.27
CA GLY A 140 -13.86 -1.20 -3.70
C GLY A 140 -14.49 -2.43 -3.03
N GLN A 141 -13.68 -3.46 -2.87
CA GLN A 141 -14.02 -4.69 -2.15
C GLN A 141 -13.32 -4.72 -0.79
N ASP A 142 -14.08 -4.90 0.28
CA ASP A 142 -13.57 -4.93 1.64
C ASP A 142 -13.13 -6.34 2.04
N LEU A 143 -11.96 -6.41 2.68
CA LEU A 143 -11.41 -7.55 3.37
C LEU A 143 -11.51 -7.31 4.87
N ILE A 144 -11.99 -8.32 5.60
CA ILE A 144 -12.09 -8.26 7.06
C ILE A 144 -11.07 -9.22 7.66
N ARG A 145 -10.17 -8.68 8.47
CA ARG A 145 -9.19 -9.47 9.23
C ARG A 145 -9.82 -9.98 10.53
N PRO A 146 -9.36 -11.11 11.12
CA PRO A 146 -9.93 -11.66 12.35
C PRO A 146 -9.99 -10.71 13.56
N ASP A 147 -9.14 -9.68 13.60
CA ASP A 147 -9.16 -8.64 14.63
C ASP A 147 -10.21 -7.53 14.39
N GLY A 148 -11.02 -7.67 13.34
CA GLY A 148 -12.06 -6.72 12.94
C GLY A 148 -11.56 -5.55 12.09
N LYS A 149 -10.26 -5.51 11.73
CA LYS A 149 -9.73 -4.46 10.86
C LYS A 149 -10.25 -4.64 9.44
N ILE A 150 -10.63 -3.52 8.83
CA ILE A 150 -11.11 -3.48 7.45
C ILE A 150 -9.97 -2.98 6.57
N ALA A 151 -9.75 -3.66 5.44
CA ALA A 151 -9.01 -3.11 4.32
C ALA A 151 -9.87 -3.09 3.07
N THR A 152 -9.66 -2.14 2.18
CA THR A 152 -10.35 -2.07 0.90
C THR A 152 -9.35 -2.31 -0.22
N VAL A 153 -9.69 -3.21 -1.13
CA VAL A 153 -9.03 -3.38 -2.42
C VAL A 153 -9.84 -2.62 -3.47
N LEU A 154 -9.25 -1.63 -4.10
CA LEU A 154 -9.84 -0.89 -5.21
C LEU A 154 -8.98 -1.15 -6.45
N ILE A 155 -9.61 -1.61 -7.52
CA ILE A 155 -8.95 -1.92 -8.79
C ILE A 155 -9.58 -1.02 -9.85
N THR A 156 -8.75 -0.23 -10.51
CA THR A 156 -9.15 0.61 -11.64
C THR A 156 -8.46 0.13 -12.91
N GLU A 157 -8.76 0.76 -14.06
CA GLU A 157 -8.07 0.46 -15.32
C GLU A 157 -6.55 0.71 -15.26
N SER A 158 -6.08 1.51 -14.28
CA SER A 158 -4.69 1.97 -14.20
C SER A 158 -4.06 1.81 -12.82
N SER A 159 -4.77 1.27 -11.83
CA SER A 159 -4.22 1.11 -10.48
C SER A 159 -4.72 -0.14 -9.77
N PHE A 160 -3.85 -0.66 -8.91
CA PHE A 160 -4.20 -1.51 -7.79
C PHE A 160 -4.01 -0.70 -6.52
N ASP A 161 -5.06 -0.58 -5.72
CA ASP A 161 -5.04 0.15 -4.47
C ASP A 161 -5.49 -0.76 -3.31
N PHE A 162 -4.73 -0.73 -2.22
CA PHE A 162 -5.02 -1.44 -0.98
C PHE A 162 -4.93 -0.47 0.19
N PHE A 163 -6.05 -0.28 0.88
CA PHE A 163 -6.20 0.71 1.95
C PHE A 163 -6.66 0.07 3.24
N VAL A 164 -5.87 0.16 4.30
CA VAL A 164 -6.22 -0.34 5.63
C VAL A 164 -6.84 0.79 6.46
N TRP A 165 -8.05 0.57 6.98
CA TRP A 165 -8.81 1.58 7.71
C TRP A 165 -8.50 1.54 9.21
N GLU A 166 -7.62 2.43 9.68
CA GLU A 166 -7.43 2.67 11.11
C GLU A 166 -8.65 3.34 11.76
N ARG A 167 -9.33 4.20 10.99
CA ARG A 167 -10.59 4.84 11.36
C ARG A 167 -11.58 4.68 10.23
N THR A 168 -12.59 3.85 10.44
CA THR A 168 -13.59 3.55 9.40
C THR A 168 -14.45 4.76 9.06
N PHE A 169 -14.66 5.70 9.98
CA PHE A 169 -15.40 6.95 9.73
C PHE A 169 -14.54 8.17 10.01
N HIS A 170 -14.57 9.12 9.08
CA HIS A 170 -13.82 10.37 9.19
C HIS A 170 -14.41 11.47 8.29
N LYS A 171 -13.95 12.71 8.51
CA LYS A 171 -14.25 13.86 7.65
C LYS A 171 -13.14 14.02 6.61
N ILE A 172 -13.52 14.37 5.39
CA ILE A 172 -12.57 14.73 4.33
C ILE A 172 -12.09 16.16 4.60
N PRO A 173 -10.77 16.42 4.69
CA PRO A 173 -10.24 17.78 4.82
C PRO A 173 -10.61 18.66 3.62
N ALA A 174 -10.91 19.94 3.86
CA ALA A 174 -11.35 20.87 2.82
C ALA A 174 -10.30 21.12 1.72
N ASN A 175 -9.02 20.89 2.02
CA ASN A 175 -7.90 21.01 1.09
C ASN A 175 -7.54 19.67 0.41
N ALA A 176 -8.36 18.63 0.57
CA ALA A 176 -8.10 17.36 -0.06
C ALA A 176 -8.28 17.44 -1.57
N VAL A 177 -7.32 16.88 -2.30
CA VAL A 177 -7.45 16.63 -3.74
C VAL A 177 -8.12 15.27 -3.92
N PHE A 178 -9.10 15.20 -4.82
CA PHE A 178 -9.73 13.93 -5.18
C PHE A 178 -8.86 13.23 -6.22
N GLY A 179 -8.47 11.99 -5.93
CA GLY A 179 -7.60 11.18 -6.80
C GLY A 179 -8.01 9.73 -6.81
#